data_AF-A0A956BZ02-F1
#
_entry.id   AF-A0A956BZ02-F1
#
_cell.length_a   1.000
_cell.length_b   1.000
_cell.length_c   1.000
_cell.angle_alpha   90.00
_cell.angle_beta   90.00
_cell.angle_gamma   90.00
#
_symmetry.space_group_name_H-M   'P 1'
#
loop_
_entity.id
_entity.type
_entity.pdbx_description
1 polymer ?
#
loop_
_entity_poly.entity_id
_entity_poly.type
_entity_poly.pdbx_seq_one_letter_code
_entity_poly.pdbx_strand_id
1 'polypeptide(L)'
;ARPVNYKAGYETKGNFICGGSDDWYRVDLAAGETFAVEATFVHTSASNDLDFHFLDATGKDLTPCSEQDTSTCSAFQGQSLDSNEYYDFTAEQGGTYYLVVHGFARAENSYDIRFWKPDFSNF
;
A
#
# COMPACT_ATOMS: atom_id res chain seq x y z
N ALA A 1 -11.72 -2.49 6.79
CA ALA A 1 -10.25 -2.32 6.81
C ALA A 1 -9.66 -2.80 8.14
N ARG A 2 -8.54 -3.53 8.10
CA ARG A 2 -7.77 -4.02 9.25
C ARG A 2 -6.94 -2.87 9.85
N PRO A 3 -7.05 -2.53 11.15
CA PRO A 3 -6.19 -1.48 11.74
C PRO A 3 -4.72 -1.91 11.81
N VAL A 4 -3.81 -0.98 11.57
CA VAL A 4 -2.36 -1.21 11.71
C VAL A 4 -1.74 -0.35 12.80
N ASN A 5 -0.79 -0.92 13.56
CA ASN A 5 0.01 -0.18 14.55
C ASN A 5 1.45 -0.01 14.03
N TYR A 6 1.63 0.80 13.00
CA TYR A 6 2.93 1.00 12.35
C TYR A 6 4.01 1.56 13.29
N LYS A 7 3.63 2.28 14.35
CA LYS A 7 4.58 2.83 15.35
C LYS A 7 5.29 1.75 16.15
N ALA A 8 4.62 0.64 16.43
CA ALA A 8 5.22 -0.53 17.07
C ALA A 8 5.80 -1.54 16.05
N GLY A 9 5.67 -1.24 14.76
CA GLY A 9 5.78 -2.23 13.70
C GLY A 9 4.50 -3.06 13.58
N TYR A 10 4.11 -3.34 12.35
CA TYR A 10 3.02 -4.26 12.03
C TYR A 10 3.49 -5.13 10.87
N GLU A 11 3.33 -6.45 10.99
CA GLU A 11 3.69 -7.39 9.93
C GLU A 11 2.69 -8.53 9.90
N THR A 12 2.29 -8.93 8.70
CA THR A 12 1.50 -10.15 8.46
C THR A 12 2.09 -10.90 7.29
N LYS A 13 2.06 -12.23 7.36
CA LYS A 13 2.65 -13.11 6.35
C LYS A 13 1.62 -14.03 5.75
N GLY A 14 1.83 -14.44 4.51
CA GLY A 14 0.97 -15.37 3.79
C GLY A 14 -0.46 -14.85 3.64
N ASN A 15 -0.64 -13.53 3.53
CA ASN A 15 -1.91 -12.99 3.06
C ASN A 15 -2.14 -13.44 1.62
N PHE A 16 -3.38 -13.43 1.17
CA PHE A 16 -3.73 -13.75 -0.20
C PHE A 16 -4.85 -12.83 -0.65
N ILE A 17 -4.65 -12.15 -1.78
CA ILE A 17 -5.65 -11.30 -2.41
C ILE A 17 -6.39 -12.09 -3.49
N CYS A 18 -7.71 -11.94 -3.53
CA CYS A 18 -8.57 -12.57 -4.52
C CYS A 18 -9.02 -11.54 -5.57
N GLY A 19 -9.20 -11.95 -6.82
CA GLY A 19 -9.43 -11.05 -7.94
C GLY A 19 -10.73 -10.24 -7.76
N GLY A 20 -10.62 -8.92 -7.74
CA GLY A 20 -11.73 -8.00 -7.49
C GLY A 20 -12.18 -7.90 -6.02
N SER A 21 -11.35 -8.37 -5.09
CA SER A 21 -11.54 -8.25 -3.65
C SER A 21 -10.27 -7.71 -3.00
N ASP A 22 -10.14 -6.39 -3.00
CA ASP A 22 -8.97 -5.71 -2.42
C ASP A 22 -8.84 -5.94 -0.91
N ASP A 23 -7.60 -5.91 -0.42
CA ASP A 23 -7.29 -5.98 1.00
C ASP A 23 -7.07 -4.58 1.58
N TRP A 24 -7.89 -4.21 2.57
CA TRP A 24 -7.90 -2.85 3.12
C TRP A 24 -7.24 -2.78 4.49
N TYR A 25 -6.29 -1.86 4.66
CA TYR A 25 -5.61 -1.54 5.91
C TYR A 25 -5.90 -0.10 6.33
N ARG A 26 -6.27 0.10 7.60
CA ARG A 26 -6.55 1.44 8.17
C ARG A 26 -5.32 1.96 8.91
N VAL A 27 -4.85 3.13 8.52
CA VAL A 27 -3.72 3.83 9.12
C VAL A 27 -4.21 5.15 9.72
N ASP A 28 -4.10 5.30 11.04
CA ASP A 28 -4.43 6.55 11.71
C ASP A 28 -3.12 7.35 11.92
N LEU A 29 -3.01 8.53 11.29
CA LEU A 29 -1.83 9.38 11.29
C LEU A 29 -2.13 10.72 11.98
N ALA A 30 -1.23 11.22 12.82
CA ALA A 30 -1.24 12.64 13.21
C ALA A 30 -0.52 13.50 12.17
N ALA A 31 -0.78 14.82 12.19
CA ALA A 31 -0.07 15.76 11.31
C ALA A 31 1.46 15.69 11.57
N GLY A 32 2.23 15.62 10.48
CA GLY A 32 3.68 15.44 10.48
C GLY A 32 4.16 14.01 10.73
N GLU A 33 3.26 13.03 10.93
CA GLU A 33 3.68 11.64 11.07
C GLU A 33 3.90 10.98 9.71
N THR A 34 5.00 10.24 9.64
CA THR A 34 5.33 9.39 8.49
C THR A 34 5.12 7.92 8.85
N PHE A 35 4.54 7.17 7.92
CA PHE A 35 4.66 5.72 7.89
C PHE A 35 5.31 5.28 6.58
N ALA A 36 5.87 4.07 6.58
CA ALA A 36 6.26 3.35 5.39
C ALA A 36 5.60 1.98 5.39
N VAL A 37 5.35 1.46 4.20
CA VAL A 37 4.81 0.12 3.97
C VAL A 37 5.55 -0.55 2.82
N GLU A 38 5.72 -1.86 2.96
CA GLU A 38 6.23 -2.75 1.92
C GLU A 38 5.33 -3.98 1.83
N ALA A 39 4.95 -4.36 0.61
CA ALA A 39 4.43 -5.69 0.32
C ALA A 39 5.52 -6.48 -0.38
N THR A 40 5.70 -7.73 0.00
CA THR A 40 6.65 -8.65 -0.64
C THR A 40 5.91 -9.83 -1.22
N PHE A 41 6.11 -10.09 -2.49
CA PHE A 41 5.47 -11.19 -3.23
C PHE A 41 6.31 -11.55 -4.45
N VAL A 42 5.88 -12.58 -5.18
CA VAL A 42 6.55 -13.02 -6.39
C VAL A 42 5.70 -12.65 -7.59
N HIS A 43 6.24 -11.80 -8.47
CA HIS A 43 5.62 -11.41 -9.73
C HIS A 43 6.28 -12.15 -10.90
N THR A 44 5.64 -13.22 -11.40
CA THR A 44 6.15 -13.98 -12.57
C THR A 44 5.35 -13.74 -13.85
N SER A 45 4.17 -13.15 -13.72
CA SER A 45 3.28 -12.80 -14.83
C SER A 45 2.29 -11.73 -14.38
N ALA A 46 1.67 -11.02 -15.34
CA ALA A 46 0.70 -9.97 -15.05
C ALA A 46 -0.51 -10.40 -14.18
N SER A 47 -0.80 -11.70 -14.05
CA SER A 47 -1.85 -12.17 -13.12
C SER A 47 -1.43 -12.17 -11.65
N ASN A 48 -0.19 -11.78 -11.35
CA ASN A 48 0.39 -11.73 -10.01
C ASN A 48 0.73 -10.30 -9.57
N ASP A 49 0.35 -9.32 -10.38
CA ASP A 49 0.70 -7.92 -10.23
C ASP A 49 -0.16 -7.27 -9.14
N LEU A 50 0.48 -6.83 -8.07
CA LEU A 50 -0.19 -6.18 -6.95
C LEU A 50 0.22 -4.72 -6.92
N ASP A 51 -0.73 -3.86 -6.61
CA ASP A 51 -0.51 -2.42 -6.48
C ASP A 51 -1.02 -1.92 -5.14
N PHE A 52 -0.47 -0.79 -4.69
CA PHE A 52 -1.02 -0.01 -3.60
C PHE A 52 -1.89 1.14 -4.13
N HIS A 53 -3.00 1.37 -3.43
CA HIS A 53 -3.71 2.64 -3.46
C HIS A 53 -3.79 3.22 -2.06
N PHE A 54 -3.62 4.54 -1.95
CA PHE A 54 -3.66 5.24 -0.68
C PHE A 54 -4.79 6.26 -0.67
N LEU A 55 -5.82 6.01 0.13
CA LEU A 55 -7.03 6.81 0.18
C LEU A 55 -7.13 7.61 1.47
N ASP A 56 -7.68 8.82 1.38
CA ASP A 56 -8.06 9.59 2.56
C ASP A 56 -9.40 9.12 3.16
N ALA A 57 -9.81 9.74 4.28
CA ALA A 57 -11.05 9.41 4.99
C ALA A 57 -12.33 9.63 4.15
N THR A 58 -12.27 10.41 3.07
CA THR A 58 -13.39 10.66 2.16
C THR A 58 -13.47 9.63 1.03
N GLY A 59 -12.47 8.75 0.91
CA GLY A 59 -12.33 7.80 -0.18
C GLY A 59 -11.68 8.39 -1.44
N LYS A 60 -11.06 9.57 -1.34
CA LYS A 60 -10.26 10.11 -2.45
C LYS A 60 -8.95 9.34 -2.51
N ASP A 61 -8.66 8.77 -3.67
CA ASP A 61 -7.36 8.18 -3.98
C ASP A 61 -6.30 9.27 -4.14
N LEU A 62 -5.25 9.19 -3.33
CA LEU A 62 -4.11 10.10 -3.30
C LEU A 62 -2.96 9.58 -4.18
N THR A 63 -3.04 8.33 -4.63
CA THR A 63 -2.07 7.67 -5.51
C THR A 63 -2.80 7.04 -6.71
N PRO A 64 -3.54 7.84 -7.51
CA PRO A 64 -4.39 7.31 -8.56
C PRO A 64 -3.57 6.58 -9.62
N CYS A 65 -3.96 5.34 -9.90
CA CYS A 65 -3.47 4.48 -10.96
C CYS A 65 -4.67 3.66 -11.47
N SER A 66 -4.70 3.27 -12.74
CA SER A 66 -5.78 2.40 -13.21
C SER A 66 -5.32 1.58 -14.42
N GLU A 67 -5.99 0.47 -14.68
CA GLU A 67 -5.70 -0.34 -15.87
C GLU A 67 -6.06 0.37 -17.17
N GLN A 68 -6.95 1.37 -17.12
CA GLN A 68 -7.34 2.16 -18.29
C GLN A 68 -6.39 3.33 -18.56
N ASP A 69 -5.70 3.81 -17.53
CA ASP A 69 -4.72 4.87 -17.62
C ASP A 69 -3.57 4.57 -16.67
N THR A 70 -2.55 3.88 -17.20
CA THR A 70 -1.34 3.56 -16.46
C THR A 70 -0.34 4.72 -16.40
N SER A 71 -0.63 5.85 -17.06
CA SER A 71 0.29 6.99 -17.11
C SER A 71 0.45 7.71 -15.77
N THR A 72 -0.47 7.49 -14.83
CA THR A 72 -0.42 8.04 -13.47
C THR A 72 0.19 7.07 -12.45
N CYS A 73 0.39 5.80 -12.82
CA CYS A 73 0.99 4.80 -11.94
C CYS A 73 2.46 5.14 -11.65
N SER A 74 2.88 4.90 -10.41
CA SER A 74 4.22 5.23 -9.96
C SER A 74 4.75 4.17 -9.01
N ALA A 75 5.94 3.64 -9.31
CA ALA A 75 6.65 2.74 -8.39
C ALA A 75 6.95 3.41 -7.04
N PHE A 76 7.06 4.74 -6.97
CA PHE A 76 7.21 5.48 -5.70
C PHE A 76 5.91 5.55 -4.89
N GLN A 77 4.78 5.19 -5.49
CA GLN A 77 3.46 5.13 -4.85
C GLN A 77 3.00 3.67 -4.66
N GLY A 78 3.91 2.72 -4.84
CA GLY A 78 3.59 1.30 -4.76
C GLY A 78 2.80 0.79 -5.95
N GLN A 79 2.98 1.33 -7.15
CA GLN A 79 2.46 0.73 -8.39
C GLN A 79 3.60 0.39 -9.34
N SER A 80 4.43 -0.58 -8.94
CA SER A 80 5.60 -0.99 -9.71
C SER A 80 5.20 -2.04 -10.74
N LEU A 81 6.02 -2.24 -11.79
CA LEU A 81 5.78 -3.31 -12.78
C LEU A 81 6.41 -4.66 -12.39
N ASP A 82 7.05 -4.73 -11.23
CA ASP A 82 7.88 -5.85 -10.79
C ASP A 82 7.33 -6.43 -9.48
N SER A 83 8.13 -7.28 -8.82
CA SER A 83 7.80 -7.73 -7.46
C SER A 83 8.04 -6.62 -6.45
N ASN A 84 7.20 -6.62 -5.42
CA ASN A 84 7.23 -5.78 -4.24
C ASN A 84 6.81 -4.32 -4.47
N GLU A 85 5.85 -3.87 -3.66
CA GLU A 85 5.44 -2.48 -3.62
C GLU A 85 5.99 -1.84 -2.37
N TYR A 86 6.42 -0.59 -2.52
CA TYR A 86 6.82 0.24 -1.41
C TYR A 86 6.10 1.59 -1.50
N TYR A 87 5.67 2.09 -0.37
CA TYR A 87 5.15 3.45 -0.26
C TYR A 87 5.47 4.03 1.12
N ASP A 88 5.87 5.30 1.16
CA ASP A 88 5.88 6.09 2.37
C ASP A 88 5.14 7.40 2.20
N PHE A 89 4.53 7.84 3.29
CA PHE A 89 3.69 9.03 3.29
C PHE A 89 3.81 9.77 4.61
N THR A 90 3.96 11.09 4.51
CA THR A 90 3.93 12.00 5.65
C THR A 90 2.63 12.79 5.61
N ALA A 91 1.81 12.66 6.66
CA ALA A 91 0.52 13.31 6.70
C ALA A 91 0.66 14.82 6.95
N GLU A 92 0.15 15.66 6.05
CA GLU A 92 0.08 17.12 6.30
C GLU A 92 -0.94 17.46 7.39
N GLN A 93 -2.01 16.67 7.49
CA GLN A 93 -3.09 16.81 8.46
C GLN A 93 -3.32 15.48 9.16
N GLY A 94 -3.71 15.53 10.43
CA GLY A 94 -4.07 14.31 11.15
C GLY A 94 -5.39 13.74 10.64
N GLY A 95 -5.47 12.42 10.52
CA GLY A 95 -6.67 11.76 10.03
C GLY A 95 -6.51 10.26 9.87
N THR A 96 -7.63 9.64 9.46
CA THR A 96 -7.67 8.25 9.05
C THR A 96 -7.40 8.15 7.56
N TYR A 97 -6.49 7.26 7.19
CA TYR A 97 -6.16 6.90 5.83
C TYR A 97 -6.31 5.40 5.62
N TYR A 98 -6.32 4.98 4.36
CA TYR A 98 -6.42 3.58 3.98
C TYR A 98 -5.33 3.24 2.98
N LEU A 99 -4.54 2.21 3.28
CA LEU A 99 -3.75 1.52 2.27
C LEU A 99 -4.57 0.35 1.75
N VAL A 100 -4.70 0.27 0.44
CA VAL A 100 -5.42 -0.79 -0.26
C VAL A 100 -4.41 -1.56 -1.08
N VAL A 101 -4.30 -2.86 -0.82
CA VAL A 101 -3.60 -3.78 -1.72
C VAL A 101 -4.61 -4.19 -2.78
N HIS A 102 -4.31 -3.86 -4.03
CA HIS A 102 -5.15 -4.06 -5.19
C HIS A 102 -4.50 -5.08 -6.12
N GLY A 103 -5.29 -5.99 -6.68
CA GLY A 103 -4.80 -6.89 -7.72
C GLY A 103 -5.03 -6.26 -9.08
N PHE A 104 -3.98 -5.72 -9.71
CA PHE A 104 -4.08 -5.01 -10.99
C PHE A 104 -4.71 -5.93 -12.04
N ALA A 105 -5.73 -5.43 -12.75
CA ALA A 105 -6.50 -6.23 -13.70
C ALA A 105 -7.09 -7.54 -13.10
N ARG A 106 -7.46 -7.51 -11.82
CA ARG A 106 -7.96 -8.65 -11.01
C ARG A 106 -6.90 -9.72 -10.75
N ALA A 107 -5.63 -9.34 -10.73
CA ALA A 107 -4.55 -10.23 -10.31
C ALA A 107 -4.81 -10.84 -8.92
N GLU A 108 -4.23 -12.01 -8.72
CA GLU A 108 -4.29 -12.76 -7.47
C GLU A 108 -2.88 -13.16 -7.08
N ASN A 109 -2.55 -12.99 -5.80
CA ASN A 109 -1.25 -13.40 -5.31
C ASN A 109 -1.23 -13.58 -3.78
N SER A 110 -0.24 -14.34 -3.32
CA SER A 110 0.17 -14.33 -1.93
C SER A 110 1.17 -13.21 -1.67
N TYR A 111 1.05 -12.54 -0.53
CA TYR A 111 1.97 -11.49 -0.13
C TYR A 111 2.19 -11.44 1.38
N ASP A 112 3.38 -11.01 1.76
CA ASP A 112 3.69 -10.53 3.10
C ASP A 112 3.58 -9.00 3.10
N ILE A 113 3.14 -8.39 4.19
CA ILE A 113 3.06 -6.92 4.29
C ILE A 113 3.57 -6.43 5.63
N ARG A 114 4.35 -5.35 5.60
CA ARG A 114 4.94 -4.73 6.76
C ARG A 114 4.72 -3.22 6.75
N PHE A 115 4.26 -2.67 7.87
CA PHE A 115 4.16 -1.24 8.12
C PHE A 115 5.10 -0.86 9.26
N TRP A 116 5.78 0.27 9.13
CA TRP A 116 6.63 0.80 10.19
C TRP A 116 6.67 2.33 10.18
N LYS A 117 7.12 2.91 11.30
CA LYS A 117 7.56 4.31 11.35
C LYS A 117 9.03 4.37 10.90
N PRO A 118 9.36 5.08 9.82
CA PRO A 118 10.75 5.26 9.43
C PRO A 118 11.58 5.97 10.51
N ASP A 119 12.85 5.59 10.63
CA ASP A 119 13.82 6.28 11.49
C ASP A 119 14.77 7.11 10.61
N PHE A 120 14.63 8.43 10.70
CA PHE A 120 15.44 9.39 9.95
C PHE A 120 16.58 9.99 10.79
N SER A 121 16.84 9.47 12.00
CA SER A 121 17.76 10.09 12.96
C SER A 121 19.26 9.91 12.65
N ASN A 122 19.62 9.32 11.50
CA ASN A 122 21.00 9.00 11.13
C ASN A 122 21.47 9.66 9.80
N PHE A 123 20.91 10.81 9.42
CA PHE A 123 21.40 11.63 8.31
C PHE A 123 22.04 12.93 8.78
#